data_AF-A0AA38CH84-F1
#
_entry.id   AF-A0AA38CH84-F1
#
_cell.length_a   1.000
_cell.length_b   1.000
_cell.length_c   1.000
_cell.angle_alpha   90.00
_cell.angle_beta   90.00
_cell.angle_gamma   90.00
#
_symmetry.space_group_name_H-M   'P 1'
#
loop_
_entity.id
_entity.type
_entity.pdbx_description
1 polymer ?
#
loop_
_entity_poly.entity_id
_entity_poly.type
_entity_poly.pdbx_seq_one_letter_code
_entity_poly.pdbx_strand_id
1 'polypeptide(L)'
;ARYEDAKFFYLLDTTKHLVDFREQLKGILFQERLGSMLDKSKRVEKIVSRLGAAMRLEENKLSVAQSAAEVTMSDLATTMVMEFTSLAGIMGRHYALREGYSQEVADAIFERVLPRFSGDKLPKTDAGILLAVAD
;
A
#
# COMPACT_ATOMS: atom_id res chain seq x y z
N ALA A 1 -8.72 2.74 27.24
CA ALA A 1 -8.37 3.93 26.43
C ALA A 1 -7.82 3.46 25.08
N ARG A 2 -6.51 3.24 24.90
CA ARG A 2 -5.91 2.93 23.59
C ARG A 2 -6.52 1.77 22.77
N TYR A 3 -6.94 0.69 23.42
CA TYR A 3 -7.59 -0.43 22.70
C TYR A 3 -9.00 -0.09 22.19
N GLU A 4 -9.74 0.72 22.95
CA GLU A 4 -11.07 1.20 22.52
C GLU A 4 -10.92 2.20 21.38
N ASP A 5 -9.89 3.07 21.42
CA ASP A 5 -9.59 4.01 20.34
C ASP A 5 -9.23 3.26 19.05
N ALA A 6 -8.34 2.27 19.11
CA ALA A 6 -7.99 1.44 17.96
C ALA A 6 -9.22 0.69 17.40
N LYS A 7 -10.07 0.12 18.27
CA LYS A 7 -11.30 -0.53 17.84
C LYS A 7 -12.25 0.45 17.14
N PHE A 8 -12.40 1.66 17.67
CA PHE A 8 -13.22 2.70 17.08
C PHE A 8 -12.70 3.10 15.69
N PHE A 9 -11.40 3.37 15.52
CA PHE A 9 -10.83 3.72 14.23
C PHE A 9 -10.95 2.60 13.21
N TYR A 10 -10.72 1.34 13.62
CA TYR A 10 -10.92 0.19 12.75
C TYR A 10 -12.38 0.10 12.27
N LEU A 11 -13.35 0.23 13.18
CA LEU A 11 -14.76 0.19 12.81
C LEU A 11 -15.13 1.33 11.86
N LEU A 12 -14.62 2.54 12.10
CA LEU A 12 -14.83 3.69 11.23
C LEU A 12 -14.24 3.46 9.84
N ASP A 13 -12.99 3.02 9.76
CA ASP A 13 -12.30 2.80 8.48
C ASP A 13 -12.98 1.71 7.66
N THR A 14 -13.48 0.64 8.29
CA THR A 14 -14.17 -0.47 7.60
C THR A 14 -15.59 -0.16 7.11
N THR A 15 -16.05 1.09 7.25
CA THR A 15 -17.28 1.57 6.59
C THR A 15 -17.07 1.98 5.13
N LYS A 16 -15.81 2.10 4.70
CA LYS A 16 -15.39 2.45 3.34
C LYS A 16 -14.50 1.34 2.77
N HIS A 17 -14.35 1.32 1.46
CA HIS A 17 -13.37 0.46 0.80
C HIS A 17 -11.99 1.11 0.81
N LEU A 18 -10.93 0.30 0.76
CA LEU A 18 -9.54 0.75 0.78
C LEU A 18 -9.27 1.74 -0.37
N VAL A 19 -9.85 1.48 -1.54
CA VAL A 19 -9.74 2.35 -2.71
C VAL A 19 -10.36 3.74 -2.48
N ASP A 20 -11.36 3.88 -1.62
CA ASP A 20 -12.02 5.17 -1.32
C ASP A 20 -11.10 6.12 -0.54
N PHE A 21 -10.07 5.57 0.13
CA PHE A 21 -9.05 6.37 0.82
C PHE A 21 -7.97 6.88 -0.13
N ARG A 22 -7.85 6.32 -1.34
CA ARG A 22 -6.81 6.69 -2.30
C ARG A 22 -6.85 8.16 -2.67
N GLU A 23 -8.03 8.71 -2.99
CA GLU A 23 -8.16 10.12 -3.36
C GLU A 23 -7.83 11.07 -2.20
N GLN A 24 -8.01 10.62 -0.95
CA GLN A 24 -7.67 11.40 0.25
C GLN A 24 -6.15 11.58 0.40
N LEU A 25 -5.33 10.74 -0.24
CA LEU A 25 -3.88 10.94 -0.31
C LEU A 25 -3.47 12.26 -0.96
N LYS A 26 -4.38 12.91 -1.72
CA LYS A 26 -4.15 14.26 -2.26
C LYS A 26 -3.93 15.31 -1.16
N GLY A 27 -4.53 15.09 0.02
CA GLY A 27 -4.38 15.96 1.18
C GLY A 27 -3.09 15.75 1.98
N ILE A 28 -2.30 14.73 1.66
CA ILE A 28 -1.07 14.39 2.39
C ILE A 28 0.13 14.82 1.54
N LEU A 29 0.89 15.80 2.01
CA LEU A 29 2.10 16.27 1.33
C LEU A 29 3.16 15.15 1.34
N PHE A 30 3.68 14.79 0.17
CA PHE A 30 4.85 13.93 0.06
C PHE A 30 6.12 14.78 0.08
N GLN A 31 6.24 15.72 -0.87
CA GLN A 31 7.37 16.64 -0.97
C GLN A 31 6.94 17.85 -1.81
N GLU A 32 7.37 19.06 -1.44
CA GLU A 32 6.91 20.33 -2.04
C GLU A 32 6.93 20.38 -3.58
N ARG A 33 7.95 19.83 -4.23
CA ARG A 33 8.12 19.80 -5.69
C ARG A 33 7.55 18.54 -6.34
N LEU A 34 7.34 17.47 -5.56
CA LEU A 34 6.84 16.19 -6.05
C LEU A 34 5.36 15.94 -5.73
N GLY A 35 4.72 16.88 -5.02
CA GLY A 35 3.30 16.90 -4.76
C GLY A 35 2.87 16.06 -3.56
N SER A 36 1.68 15.48 -3.68
CA SER A 36 1.00 14.71 -2.65
C SER A 36 1.40 13.22 -2.63
N MET A 37 0.96 12.49 -1.61
CA MET A 37 1.05 11.03 -1.59
C MET A 37 0.23 10.37 -2.71
N LEU A 38 -0.84 11.01 -3.19
CA LEU A 38 -1.56 10.55 -4.39
C LEU A 38 -0.67 10.65 -5.63
N ASP A 39 0.08 11.75 -5.78
CA ASP A 39 1.01 11.93 -6.89
C ASP A 39 2.15 10.92 -6.82
N LYS A 40 2.65 10.60 -5.61
CA LYS A 40 3.61 9.51 -5.39
C LYS A 40 3.01 8.17 -5.82
N SER A 41 1.83 7.80 -5.32
CA SER A 41 1.13 6.55 -5.65
C SER A 41 0.96 6.37 -7.17
N LYS A 42 0.51 7.41 -7.88
CA LYS A 42 0.39 7.38 -9.35
C LYS A 42 1.74 7.24 -10.07
N ARG A 43 2.84 7.75 -9.52
CA ARG A 43 4.19 7.51 -10.08
C ARG A 43 4.61 6.06 -9.89
N VAL A 44 4.42 5.51 -8.70
CA VAL A 44 4.75 4.11 -8.38
C VAL A 44 3.99 3.16 -9.30
N GLU A 45 2.68 3.34 -9.48
CA GLU A 45 1.83 2.55 -10.39
C GLU A 45 2.41 2.49 -11.83
N LYS A 46 2.86 3.64 -12.34
CA LYS A 46 3.50 3.74 -13.66
C LYS A 46 4.87 3.06 -13.70
N ILE A 47 5.66 3.16 -12.63
CA ILE A 47 6.98 2.54 -12.54
C ILE A 47 6.84 1.02 -12.47
N VAL A 48 5.91 0.49 -11.68
CA VAL A 48 5.63 -0.96 -11.57
C VAL A 48 5.37 -1.56 -12.94
N SER A 49 4.49 -0.95 -13.73
CA SER A 49 4.17 -1.44 -15.08
C SER A 49 5.40 -1.45 -16.01
N ARG A 50 6.22 -0.39 -15.97
CA ARG A 50 7.43 -0.28 -16.81
C ARG A 50 8.54 -1.22 -16.38
N LEU A 51 8.80 -1.29 -15.08
CA LEU A 51 9.87 -2.09 -14.50
C LEU A 51 9.54 -3.58 -14.59
N GLY A 52 8.29 -3.97 -14.34
CA GLY A 52 7.84 -5.35 -14.49
C GLY A 52 8.02 -5.87 -15.92
N ALA A 53 7.66 -5.06 -16.92
CA ALA A 53 7.92 -5.38 -18.32
C ALA A 53 9.42 -5.48 -18.64
N ALA A 54 10.25 -4.56 -18.12
CA ALA A 54 11.70 -4.56 -18.33
C ALA A 54 12.38 -5.79 -17.70
N MET A 55 11.88 -6.25 -16.55
CA MET A 55 12.34 -7.45 -15.85
C MET A 55 11.77 -8.75 -16.44
N ARG A 56 10.85 -8.67 -17.42
CA ARG A 56 10.18 -9.81 -18.04
C ARG A 56 9.49 -10.72 -17.02
N LEU A 57 8.80 -10.12 -16.04
CA LEU A 57 7.97 -10.89 -15.12
C LEU A 57 6.87 -11.62 -15.90
N GLU A 58 6.49 -12.80 -15.40
CA GLU A 58 5.32 -13.51 -15.91
C GLU A 58 4.06 -12.66 -15.74
N GLU A 59 3.13 -12.75 -16.70
CA GLU A 59 1.94 -11.89 -16.78
C GLU A 59 1.08 -11.94 -15.50
N ASN A 60 0.92 -13.13 -14.91
CA ASN A 60 0.18 -13.31 -13.66
C ASN A 60 0.81 -12.54 -12.50
N LYS A 61 2.15 -12.54 -12.39
CA LYS A 61 2.89 -11.84 -11.32
C LYS A 61 2.87 -10.33 -11.54
N LEU A 62 2.99 -9.89 -12.79
CA LEU A 62 2.87 -8.49 -13.16
C LEU A 62 1.46 -7.96 -12.84
N SER A 63 0.42 -8.73 -13.18
CA SER A 63 -0.97 -8.38 -12.88
C SER A 63 -1.19 -8.22 -11.37
N VAL A 64 -0.67 -9.13 -10.54
CA VAL A 64 -0.71 -8.98 -9.07
C VAL A 64 -0.04 -7.68 -8.62
N ALA A 65 1.14 -7.37 -9.14
CA ALA A 65 1.87 -6.15 -8.78
C ALA A 65 1.11 -4.88 -9.19
N GLN A 66 0.47 -4.88 -10.35
CA GLN A 66 -0.35 -3.77 -10.84
C GLN A 66 -1.59 -3.57 -9.96
N SER A 67 -2.34 -4.64 -9.67
CA SER A 67 -3.49 -4.56 -8.77
C SER A 67 -3.10 -4.08 -7.36
N ALA A 68 -1.94 -4.52 -6.84
CA ALA A 68 -1.42 -4.01 -5.58
C ALA A 68 -1.08 -2.51 -5.66
N ALA A 69 -0.44 -2.06 -6.74
CA ALA A 69 -0.03 -0.68 -6.94
C ALA A 69 -1.22 0.29 -7.06
N GLU A 70 -2.35 -0.16 -7.60
CA GLU A 70 -3.58 0.65 -7.71
C GLU A 70 -4.12 1.13 -6.36
N VAL A 71 -4.04 0.27 -5.34
CA VAL A 71 -4.58 0.55 -4.00
C VAL A 71 -3.52 0.77 -2.93
N THR A 72 -2.24 0.63 -3.27
CA THR A 72 -1.14 0.82 -2.31
C THR A 72 -1.11 2.24 -1.75
N MET A 73 -0.60 2.37 -0.52
CA MET A 73 -0.56 3.60 0.27
C MET A 73 -1.92 4.19 0.66
N SER A 74 -3.05 3.66 0.18
CA SER A 74 -4.38 4.20 0.54
C SER A 74 -4.66 4.12 2.04
N ASP A 75 -4.04 3.15 2.72
CA ASP A 75 -4.14 3.03 4.17
C ASP A 75 -3.55 4.23 4.92
N LEU A 76 -2.62 4.99 4.33
CA LEU A 76 -2.06 6.20 4.95
C LEU A 76 -3.10 7.29 5.25
N ALA A 77 -4.24 7.28 4.55
CA ALA A 77 -5.35 8.20 4.79
C ALA A 77 -6.43 7.63 5.73
N THR A 78 -6.25 6.41 6.24
CA THR A 78 -7.19 5.80 7.18
C THR A 78 -6.98 6.37 8.58
N THR A 79 -8.05 6.40 9.38
CA THR A 79 -7.99 6.94 10.74
C THR A 79 -7.04 6.12 11.61
N MET A 80 -7.06 4.80 11.44
CA MET A 80 -6.15 3.89 12.14
C MET A 80 -4.68 4.25 11.89
N VAL A 81 -4.28 4.49 10.64
CA VAL A 81 -2.86 4.75 10.32
C VAL A 81 -2.45 6.19 10.60
N MET A 82 -3.37 7.16 10.48
CA MET A 82 -3.10 8.53 10.91
C MET A 82 -2.77 8.60 12.40
N GLU A 83 -3.49 7.85 13.24
CA GLU A 83 -3.19 7.77 14.68
C GLU A 83 -1.99 6.86 14.98
N PHE A 84 -1.88 5.73 14.27
CA PHE A 84 -0.84 4.71 14.50
C PHE A 84 0.00 4.49 13.25
N THR A 85 0.87 5.46 12.93
CA THR A 85 1.69 5.47 11.71
C THR A 85 2.56 4.22 11.52
N SER A 86 2.95 3.54 12.61
CA SER A 86 3.67 2.26 12.57
C SER A 86 2.90 1.10 11.91
N LEU A 87 1.59 1.26 11.70
CA LEU A 87 0.72 0.27 11.07
C LEU A 87 0.54 0.48 9.55
N ALA A 88 1.21 1.47 8.97
CA ALA A 88 1.25 1.66 7.53
C ALA A 88 1.75 0.40 6.80
N GLY A 89 1.11 0.03 5.69
CA GLY A 89 1.30 -1.23 4.97
C GLY A 89 0.65 -2.45 5.64
N ILE A 90 0.66 -2.53 6.98
CA ILE A 90 0.00 -3.60 7.73
C ILE A 90 -1.52 -3.47 7.60
N MET A 91 -2.06 -2.28 7.84
CA MET A 91 -3.50 -2.02 7.69
C MET A 91 -3.91 -2.07 6.23
N GLY A 92 -3.08 -1.60 5.29
CA GLY A 92 -3.32 -1.76 3.86
C GLY A 92 -3.55 -3.22 3.47
N ARG A 93 -2.68 -4.13 3.91
CA ARG A 93 -2.86 -5.58 3.71
C ARG A 93 -4.13 -6.10 4.37
N HIS A 94 -4.39 -5.71 5.61
CA HIS A 94 -5.56 -6.18 6.36
C HIS A 94 -6.88 -5.75 5.73
N TYR A 95 -6.98 -4.49 5.30
CA TYR A 95 -8.16 -3.96 4.61
C TYR A 95 -8.35 -4.62 3.24
N ALA A 96 -7.28 -4.80 2.47
CA ALA A 96 -7.34 -5.52 1.19
C ALA A 96 -7.87 -6.95 1.37
N LEU A 97 -7.36 -7.72 2.34
CA LEU A 97 -7.87 -9.07 2.62
C LEU A 97 -9.35 -9.07 3.02
N ARG A 98 -9.76 -8.11 3.86
CA ARG A 98 -11.16 -7.97 4.29
C ARG A 98 -12.10 -7.71 3.11
N GLU A 99 -11.63 -6.99 2.11
CA GLU A 99 -12.40 -6.61 0.92
C GLU A 99 -12.37 -7.68 -0.19
N GLY A 100 -11.68 -8.79 0.03
CA GLY A 100 -11.65 -9.92 -0.89
C GLY A 100 -10.56 -9.86 -1.97
N TYR A 101 -9.57 -8.97 -1.83
CA TYR A 101 -8.36 -9.06 -2.64
C TYR A 101 -7.65 -10.39 -2.40
N SER A 102 -6.94 -10.89 -3.42
CA SER A 102 -6.16 -12.12 -3.28
C SER A 102 -5.06 -11.96 -2.23
N GLN A 103 -4.65 -13.09 -1.64
CA GLN A 103 -3.55 -13.13 -0.69
C GLN A 103 -2.26 -12.51 -1.29
N GLU A 104 -2.00 -12.78 -2.57
CA GLU A 104 -0.82 -12.27 -3.28
C GLU A 104 -0.83 -10.74 -3.43
N VAL A 105 -1.99 -10.14 -3.74
CA VAL A 105 -2.12 -8.68 -3.82
C VAL A 105 -1.94 -8.05 -2.45
N ALA A 106 -2.59 -8.61 -1.41
CA ALA A 106 -2.49 -8.09 -0.06
C ALA A 106 -1.07 -8.22 0.52
N ASP A 107 -0.37 -9.33 0.23
CA ASP A 107 1.02 -9.51 0.62
C ASP A 107 1.93 -8.51 -0.11
N ALA A 108 1.74 -8.27 -1.41
CA ALA A 108 2.50 -7.24 -2.14
C ALA A 108 2.31 -5.83 -1.55
N ILE A 109 1.09 -5.46 -1.13
CA ILE A 109 0.80 -4.18 -0.45
C ILE A 109 1.64 -4.03 0.84
N PHE A 110 1.74 -5.09 1.64
CA PHE A 110 2.56 -5.09 2.86
C PHE A 110 4.05 -5.12 2.54
N GLU A 111 4.47 -5.94 1.58
CA GLU A 111 5.87 -6.09 1.22
C GLU A 111 6.49 -4.81 0.65
N ARG A 112 5.67 -3.89 0.10
CA ARG A 112 6.13 -2.55 -0.30
C ARG A 112 6.88 -1.81 0.80
N VAL A 113 6.43 -1.90 2.06
CA VAL A 113 7.07 -1.16 3.17
C VAL A 113 8.35 -1.82 3.66
N LEU A 114 8.74 -2.97 3.12
CA LEU A 114 9.91 -3.72 3.54
C LEU A 114 11.16 -3.39 2.70
N PRO A 115 12.36 -3.37 3.32
CA PRO A 115 12.62 -3.40 4.75
C PRO A 115 12.31 -2.05 5.40
N ARG A 116 11.66 -2.04 6.58
CA ARG A 116 11.31 -0.77 7.26
C ARG A 116 12.51 -0.11 7.95
N PHE A 117 13.53 -0.89 8.25
CA PHE A 117 14.79 -0.47 8.87
C PHE A 117 15.91 -1.44 8.47
N SER A 118 17.17 -1.04 8.70
CA SER A 118 18.33 -1.87 8.39
C SER A 118 18.27 -3.20 9.16
N GLY A 119 18.30 -4.32 8.43
CA GLY A 119 18.18 -5.67 8.99
C GLY A 119 16.74 -6.19 9.18
N ASP A 120 15.72 -5.44 8.74
CA ASP A 120 14.34 -5.97 8.67
C ASP A 120 14.21 -7.05 7.59
N LYS A 121 13.06 -7.72 7.59
CA LYS A 121 12.68 -8.67 6.54
C LYS A 121 12.64 -7.96 5.18
N LEU A 122 13.06 -8.69 4.15
CA LEU A 122 12.93 -8.25 2.76
C LEU A 122 11.62 -8.74 2.14
N PRO A 123 11.08 -8.04 1.12
CA PRO A 123 10.00 -8.56 0.30
C PRO A 123 10.40 -9.90 -0.33
N LYS A 124 9.47 -10.85 -0.42
CA LYS A 124 9.73 -12.22 -0.89
C LYS A 124 9.03 -12.56 -2.20
N THR A 125 7.88 -11.95 -2.46
CA THR A 125 7.12 -12.22 -3.67
C THR A 125 7.63 -11.38 -4.83
N ASP A 126 7.57 -11.88 -6.06
CA ASP A 126 7.99 -11.10 -7.24
C ASP A 126 7.22 -9.79 -7.35
N ALA A 127 5.92 -9.80 -7.03
CA ALA A 127 5.07 -8.61 -7.01
C ALA A 127 5.45 -7.63 -5.90
N GLY A 128 5.70 -8.12 -4.68
CA GLY A 128 6.12 -7.30 -3.55
C GLY A 128 7.53 -6.72 -3.73
N ILE A 129 8.46 -7.49 -4.28
CA ILE A 129 9.81 -7.03 -4.64
C ILE A 129 9.71 -5.90 -5.68
N LEU A 130 8.94 -6.13 -6.75
CA LEU A 130 8.73 -5.13 -7.79
C LEU A 130 8.14 -3.84 -7.23
N LEU A 131 7.11 -3.95 -6.38
CA LEU A 131 6.44 -2.81 -5.78
C LEU A 131 7.33 -2.06 -4.78
N ALA A 132 8.11 -2.78 -3.96
CA ALA A 132 9.06 -2.18 -3.02
C ALA A 132 10.22 -1.46 -3.72
N VAL A 133 10.72 -2.00 -4.84
CA VAL A 133 11.77 -1.34 -5.65
C VAL A 133 11.24 -0.12 -6.39
N ALA A 134 9.96 -0.11 -6.74
CA ALA A 134 9.33 0.99 -7.46
C ALA A 134 8.97 2.21 -6.57
N ASP A 135 8.80 2.01 -5.26
CA ASP A 135 8.38 3.01 -4.26
C ASP A 135 9.55 3.84 -3.65
#